data_AF-A0A2G4H615-F1
#
_entry.id   AF-A0A2G4H615-F1
#
_cell.length_a   1.000
_cell.length_b   1.000
_cell.length_c   1.000
_cell.angle_alpha   90.00
_cell.angle_beta   90.00
_cell.angle_gamma   90.00
#
_symmetry.space_group_name_H-M   'P 1'
#
loop_
_entity.id
_entity.type
_entity.pdbx_description
1 polymer ?
#
loop_
_entity_poly.entity_id
_entity_poly.type
_entity_poly.pdbx_seq_one_letter_code
_entity_poly.pdbx_strand_id
1 'polypeptide(L)'
;MNILVLQHIDCEPPAAYGSALAARGHVLLPVEVDEGEPLPDWRDFGAIVAMGGPMGVYEDAAYPWLVAEKQLIGDAVKAGLPYFGACLGVQLLAAALGGRVYAGETPEVGLLDVMLTEAGLRDPVASILPPTFKALQWHGDTFDLPEGAVSLFSSPAYANQGFRFGEVAYGVQFHLEVNQQLADEWAQIPAYKTAAETVLGPGGLDQLLAGVLEHSERMLPHAHVLIDAWLDQILEHGHV
;
A
#
# COMPACT_ATOMS: atom_id res chain seq x y z
N MET A 1 -19.86 -4.76 1.87
CA MET A 1 -19.53 -4.55 3.29
C MET A 1 -19.07 -3.11 3.51
N ASN A 2 -18.97 -2.69 4.76
CA ASN A 2 -18.26 -1.47 5.13
C ASN A 2 -16.77 -1.78 5.20
N ILE A 3 -15.94 -0.90 4.65
CA ILE A 3 -14.49 -1.03 4.63
C ILE A 3 -13.91 0.17 5.37
N LEU A 4 -13.11 -0.12 6.40
CA LEU A 4 -12.35 0.90 7.11
C LEU A 4 -11.18 1.32 6.22
N VAL A 5 -11.11 2.61 5.90
CA VAL A 5 -9.96 3.19 5.20
C VAL A 5 -9.13 3.97 6.21
N LEU A 6 -7.92 3.49 6.50
CA LEU A 6 -6.94 4.22 7.31
C LEU A 6 -6.15 5.12 6.36
N GLN A 7 -6.38 6.43 6.49
CA GLN A 7 -5.77 7.46 5.67
C GLN A 7 -4.88 8.33 6.55
N HIS A 8 -3.60 8.47 6.16
CA HIS A 8 -2.58 9.12 6.99
C HIS A 8 -2.21 10.53 6.52
N ILE A 9 -2.79 10.97 5.40
CA ILE A 9 -2.68 12.32 4.85
C ILE A 9 -3.79 12.53 3.80
N ASP A 10 -4.35 13.74 3.72
CA ASP A 10 -5.42 14.10 2.76
C ASP A 10 -5.05 13.79 1.30
N CYS A 11 -3.79 14.02 0.93
CA CYS A 11 -3.32 13.82 -0.43
C CYS A 11 -3.05 12.36 -0.83
N GLU A 12 -3.21 11.37 0.06
CA GLU A 12 -3.02 9.95 -0.27
C GLU A 12 -4.31 9.14 -0.09
N PRO A 13 -5.36 9.44 -0.87
CA PRO A 13 -6.60 8.68 -0.82
C PRO A 13 -6.43 7.30 -1.49
N PRO A 14 -7.36 6.36 -1.27
CA PRO A 14 -7.36 5.06 -1.94
C PRO A 14 -7.43 5.09 -3.48
N ALA A 15 -7.79 6.21 -4.09
CA ALA A 15 -7.79 6.45 -5.54
C ALA A 15 -8.34 5.27 -6.37
N ALA A 16 -7.54 4.65 -7.24
CA ALA A 16 -8.00 3.53 -8.07
C ALA A 16 -8.38 2.28 -7.25
N TYR A 17 -7.70 2.01 -6.13
CA TYR A 17 -8.11 0.93 -5.21
C TYR A 17 -9.50 1.21 -4.64
N GLY A 18 -9.74 2.45 -4.18
CA GLY A 18 -11.05 2.87 -3.71
C GLY A 18 -12.14 2.77 -4.77
N SER A 19 -11.82 3.16 -6.01
CA SER A 19 -12.73 3.07 -7.14
C SER A 19 -13.12 1.61 -7.45
N ALA A 20 -12.17 0.67 -7.39
CA ALA A 20 -12.43 -0.75 -7.57
C ALA A 20 -13.34 -1.32 -6.47
N LEU A 21 -13.08 -0.97 -5.20
CA LEU A 21 -13.92 -1.37 -4.07
C LEU A 21 -15.35 -0.85 -4.19
N ALA A 22 -15.51 0.43 -4.54
CA ALA A 22 -16.81 1.05 -4.73
C ALA A 22 -17.58 0.43 -5.90
N ALA A 23 -16.90 0.08 -6.99
CA ALA A 23 -17.51 -0.59 -8.15
C ALA A 23 -18.09 -1.97 -7.79
N ARG A 24 -17.56 -2.63 -6.76
CA ARG A 24 -18.05 -3.89 -6.18
C ARG A 24 -19.13 -3.69 -5.12
N GLY A 25 -19.62 -2.45 -4.94
CA GLY A 25 -20.72 -2.11 -4.05
C GLY A 25 -20.33 -2.04 -2.57
N HIS A 26 -19.05 -1.80 -2.26
CA HIS A 26 -18.59 -1.60 -0.90
C HIS A 26 -18.64 -0.13 -0.50
N VAL A 27 -18.86 0.11 0.79
CA VAL A 27 -18.89 1.46 1.38
C VAL A 27 -17.55 1.71 2.04
N LEU A 28 -16.80 2.69 1.54
CA LEU A 28 -15.53 3.11 2.11
C LEU A 28 -15.80 4.15 3.21
N LEU A 29 -15.23 3.92 4.39
CA LEU A 29 -15.34 4.81 5.54
C LEU A 29 -13.93 5.24 5.94
N PRO A 30 -13.45 6.39 5.43
CA PRO A 30 -12.15 6.94 5.79
C PRO A 30 -12.12 7.36 7.25
N VAL A 31 -10.95 7.16 7.85
CA VAL A 31 -10.53 7.71 9.13
C VAL A 31 -9.20 8.42 8.90
N GLU A 32 -9.22 9.74 9.07
CA GLU A 32 -8.05 10.61 8.93
C GLU A 32 -7.29 10.63 10.27
N VAL A 33 -6.42 9.63 10.45
CA VAL A 33 -5.73 9.42 11.73
C VAL A 33 -4.75 10.55 12.04
N ASP A 34 -4.22 11.22 11.02
CA ASP A 34 -3.34 12.38 11.15
C ASP A 34 -4.07 13.64 11.63
N GLU A 35 -5.36 13.77 11.32
CA GLU A 35 -6.26 14.85 11.81
C GLU A 35 -6.84 14.53 13.20
N GLY A 36 -6.41 13.43 13.81
CA GLY A 36 -6.77 13.05 15.18
C GLY A 36 -8.14 12.38 15.31
N GLU A 37 -8.69 11.87 14.20
CA GLU A 37 -9.89 11.05 14.27
C GLU A 37 -9.62 9.76 15.06
N PRO A 38 -10.55 9.34 15.94
CA PRO A 38 -10.35 8.16 16.75
C PRO A 38 -10.42 6.90 15.89
N LEU A 39 -9.47 5.99 16.09
CA LEU A 39 -9.54 4.65 15.50
C LEU A 39 -10.84 3.95 15.96
N PRO A 40 -11.68 3.46 15.02
CA PRO A 40 -12.93 2.81 15.35
C PRO A 40 -12.69 1.36 15.80
N ASP A 41 -13.76 0.71 16.25
CA ASP A 41 -13.72 -0.74 16.48
C ASP A 41 -13.69 -1.47 15.14
N TRP A 42 -12.57 -2.12 14.82
CA TRP A 42 -12.40 -2.84 13.55
C TRP A 42 -13.45 -3.94 13.33
N ARG A 43 -14.10 -4.42 14.40
CA ARG A 43 -15.15 -5.44 14.34
C ARG A 43 -16.45 -4.95 13.68
N ASP A 44 -16.60 -3.64 13.50
CA ASP A 44 -17.74 -3.06 12.79
C ASP A 44 -17.55 -3.04 11.25
N PHE A 45 -16.41 -3.52 10.76
CA PHE A 45 -16.02 -3.50 9.36
C PHE A 45 -15.77 -4.91 8.83
N GLY A 46 -15.95 -5.08 7.51
CA GLY A 46 -15.67 -6.34 6.83
C GLY A 46 -14.24 -6.44 6.30
N ALA A 47 -13.53 -5.32 6.17
CA ALA A 47 -12.14 -5.26 5.74
C ALA A 47 -11.49 -3.94 6.17
N ILE A 48 -10.15 -3.91 6.15
CA ILE A 48 -9.33 -2.72 6.33
C ILE A 48 -8.53 -2.46 5.05
N VAL A 49 -8.48 -1.20 4.63
CA VAL A 49 -7.56 -0.70 3.62
C VAL A 49 -6.71 0.39 4.26
N ALA A 50 -5.39 0.25 4.25
CA ALA A 50 -4.47 1.22 4.83
C ALA A 50 -3.60 1.84 3.74
N MET A 51 -3.62 3.17 3.64
CA MET A 51 -2.94 3.90 2.56
C MET A 51 -1.51 4.27 2.93
N GLY A 52 -0.82 4.95 2.02
CA GLY A 52 0.49 5.51 2.28
C GLY A 52 0.44 6.73 3.21
N GLY A 53 1.60 7.35 3.40
CA GLY A 53 1.77 8.53 4.22
C GLY A 53 3.24 8.87 4.44
N PRO A 54 3.57 10.11 4.85
CA PRO A 54 4.94 10.57 5.02
C PRO A 54 5.65 10.02 6.27
N MET A 55 4.93 9.34 7.17
CA MET A 55 5.42 8.90 8.48
C MET A 55 6.29 7.64 8.36
N GLY A 56 7.35 7.58 9.17
CA GLY A 56 8.03 6.32 9.44
C GLY A 56 7.26 5.49 10.48
N VAL A 57 7.09 4.19 10.24
CA VAL A 57 6.36 3.27 11.15
C VAL A 57 6.92 3.25 12.58
N TYR A 58 8.19 3.62 12.76
CA TYR A 58 8.90 3.67 14.04
C TYR A 58 8.85 5.06 14.72
N GLU A 59 8.19 6.05 14.13
CA GLU A 59 8.11 7.43 14.65
C GLU A 59 7.03 7.61 15.74
N ASP A 60 6.83 6.61 16.59
CA ASP A 60 5.79 6.55 17.64
C ASP A 60 5.81 7.78 18.58
N ALA A 61 6.97 8.40 18.79
CA ALA A 61 7.09 9.59 19.63
C ALA A 61 6.54 10.85 18.95
N ALA A 62 6.66 10.95 17.62
CA ALA A 62 6.12 12.06 16.83
C ALA A 62 4.65 11.83 16.49
N TYR A 63 4.28 10.56 16.26
CA TYR A 63 2.93 10.14 15.87
C TYR A 63 2.41 9.03 16.81
N PRO A 64 1.96 9.37 18.04
CA PRO A 64 1.55 8.37 19.03
C PRO A 64 0.39 7.46 18.59
N TRP A 65 -0.42 7.88 17.61
CA TRP A 65 -1.50 7.09 17.05
C TRP A 65 -1.01 5.84 16.29
N LEU A 66 0.23 5.84 15.76
CA LEU A 66 0.83 4.68 15.09
C LEU A 66 0.87 3.44 15.99
N VAL A 67 1.06 3.62 17.30
CA VAL A 67 1.07 2.50 18.26
C VAL A 67 -0.31 1.83 18.31
N ALA A 68 -1.37 2.63 18.42
CA ALA A 68 -2.73 2.13 18.49
C ALA A 68 -3.17 1.52 17.14
N GLU A 69 -2.75 2.12 16.03
CA GLU A 69 -3.04 1.64 14.69
C GLU A 69 -2.36 0.29 14.40
N LYS A 70 -1.06 0.14 14.69
CA LYS A 70 -0.36 -1.15 14.60
C LYS A 70 -1.05 -2.23 15.43
N GLN A 71 -1.51 -1.87 16.63
CA GLN A 71 -2.24 -2.81 17.48
C GLN A 71 -3.58 -3.22 16.85
N LEU A 72 -4.37 -2.26 16.36
CA LEU A 72 -5.64 -2.51 15.66
C LEU A 72 -5.44 -3.43 14.46
N ILE A 73 -4.47 -3.12 13.60
CA ILE A 73 -4.15 -3.91 12.40
C ILE A 73 -3.75 -5.32 12.80
N GLY A 74 -2.87 -5.46 13.80
CA GLY A 74 -2.40 -6.75 14.27
C GLY A 74 -3.52 -7.62 14.84
N ASP A 75 -4.41 -7.04 15.64
CA ASP A 75 -5.55 -7.74 16.23
C ASP A 75 -6.56 -8.17 15.17
N ALA A 76 -6.91 -7.27 14.24
CA ALA A 76 -7.82 -7.55 13.13
C ALA A 76 -7.29 -8.66 12.21
N VAL A 77 -6.05 -8.55 11.74
CA VAL A 77 -5.44 -9.50 10.80
C VAL A 77 -5.24 -10.87 11.45
N LYS A 78 -4.83 -10.94 12.72
CA LYS A 78 -4.71 -12.22 13.45
C LYS A 78 -6.07 -12.86 13.72
N ALA A 79 -7.14 -12.08 13.78
CA ALA A 79 -8.52 -12.57 13.83
C ALA A 79 -9.06 -13.00 12.45
N GLY A 80 -8.28 -12.85 11.37
CA GLY A 80 -8.65 -13.22 10.02
C GLY A 80 -9.43 -12.15 9.27
N LEU A 81 -9.48 -10.90 9.74
CA LEU A 81 -10.10 -9.82 9.00
C LEU A 81 -9.28 -9.54 7.71
N PRO A 82 -9.92 -9.40 6.55
CA PRO A 82 -9.26 -8.97 5.33
C PRO A 82 -8.56 -7.62 5.49
N TYR A 83 -7.36 -7.52 4.93
CA TYR A 83 -6.54 -6.33 4.96
C TYR A 83 -5.84 -6.09 3.63
N PHE A 84 -5.80 -4.85 3.17
CA PHE A 84 -4.96 -4.43 2.05
C PHE A 84 -4.19 -3.15 2.40
N GLY A 85 -2.86 -3.22 2.39
CA GLY A 85 -1.99 -2.07 2.72
C GLY A 85 -1.15 -1.62 1.53
N ALA A 86 -1.07 -0.31 1.27
CA ALA A 86 -0.18 0.27 0.26
C ALA A 86 0.86 1.19 0.92
N CYS A 87 2.12 1.10 0.48
CA CYS A 87 3.23 1.91 0.98
C CYS A 87 3.39 1.86 2.51
N LEU A 88 3.06 2.94 3.25
CA LEU A 88 3.04 2.91 4.72
C LEU A 88 2.14 1.78 5.25
N GLY A 89 1.01 1.51 4.60
CA GLY A 89 0.08 0.43 4.97
C GLY A 89 0.71 -0.97 4.96
N VAL A 90 1.61 -1.30 4.02
CA VAL A 90 2.30 -2.61 4.06
C VAL A 90 3.35 -2.67 5.17
N GLN A 91 3.99 -1.54 5.47
CA GLN A 91 4.98 -1.44 6.53
C GLN A 91 4.31 -1.54 7.91
N LEU A 92 3.15 -0.91 8.09
CA LEU A 92 2.30 -1.04 9.28
C LEU A 92 1.86 -2.49 9.49
N LEU A 93 1.44 -3.17 8.42
CA LEU A 93 1.12 -4.59 8.47
C LEU A 93 2.32 -5.43 8.90
N ALA A 94 3.50 -5.18 8.32
CA ALA A 94 4.72 -5.89 8.69
C ALA A 94 5.05 -5.69 10.18
N ALA A 95 5.03 -4.44 10.65
CA ALA A 95 5.30 -4.12 12.05
C ALA A 95 4.28 -4.72 13.03
N ALA A 96 2.98 -4.67 12.69
CA ALA A 96 1.90 -5.25 13.50
C ALA A 96 2.03 -6.79 13.65
N LEU A 97 2.66 -7.43 12.67
CA LEU A 97 2.96 -8.87 12.65
C LEU A 97 4.37 -9.21 13.18
N GLY A 98 5.10 -8.23 13.70
CA GLY A 98 6.41 -8.42 14.34
C GLY A 98 7.61 -8.32 13.39
N GLY A 99 7.40 -7.96 12.13
CA GLY A 99 8.47 -7.57 11.21
C GLY A 99 9.10 -6.22 11.61
N ARG A 100 10.38 -6.03 11.27
CA ARG A 100 11.04 -4.73 11.47
C ARG A 100 10.84 -3.86 10.24
N VAL A 101 10.59 -2.58 10.44
CA VAL A 101 10.57 -1.55 9.38
C VAL A 101 11.78 -0.64 9.60
N TYR A 102 12.50 -0.31 8.54
CA TYR A 102 13.75 0.44 8.60
C TYR A 102 14.04 1.16 7.28
N ALA A 103 14.84 2.22 7.35
CA ALA A 103 15.38 2.88 6.18
C ALA A 103 16.19 1.90 5.32
N GLY A 104 15.81 1.78 4.05
CA GLY A 104 16.51 0.94 3.09
C GLY A 104 17.84 1.56 2.65
N GLU A 105 18.66 0.77 1.96
CA GLU A 105 19.98 1.22 1.49
C GLU A 105 19.89 2.30 0.42
N THR A 106 18.83 2.30 -0.39
CA THR A 106 18.63 3.26 -1.48
C THR A 106 17.16 3.53 -1.71
N PRO A 107 16.67 4.77 -1.62
CA PRO A 107 15.27 5.08 -1.86
C PRO A 107 14.87 4.74 -3.30
N GLU A 108 13.67 4.19 -3.48
CA GLU A 108 13.07 3.99 -4.80
C GLU A 108 12.03 5.09 -5.03
N VAL A 109 12.35 5.98 -5.97
CA VAL A 109 11.44 7.01 -6.47
C VAL A 109 11.43 6.90 -7.99
N GLY A 110 10.28 6.61 -8.59
CA GLY A 110 10.21 6.41 -10.05
C GLY A 110 9.19 5.38 -10.52
N LEU A 111 9.08 5.23 -11.84
CA LEU A 111 8.38 4.10 -12.48
C LEU A 111 9.35 2.94 -12.63
N LEU A 112 9.37 2.03 -11.65
CA LEU A 112 10.34 0.95 -11.56
C LEU A 112 9.69 -0.41 -11.85
N ASP A 113 10.53 -1.39 -12.20
CA ASP A 113 10.06 -2.76 -12.40
C ASP A 113 9.79 -3.44 -11.06
N VAL A 114 8.58 -4.00 -10.94
CA VAL A 114 8.18 -4.94 -9.90
C VAL A 114 8.05 -6.32 -10.52
N MET A 115 8.60 -7.32 -9.83
CA MET A 115 8.67 -8.71 -10.27
C MET A 115 7.93 -9.59 -9.28
N LEU A 116 7.08 -10.49 -9.79
CA LEU A 116 6.50 -11.54 -8.96
C LEU A 116 7.61 -12.50 -8.52
N THR A 117 7.58 -12.90 -7.26
CA THR A 117 8.41 -14.00 -6.78
C THR A 117 7.86 -15.32 -7.30
N GLU A 118 8.60 -16.42 -7.09
CA GLU A 118 8.09 -17.76 -7.33
C GLU A 118 6.76 -18.02 -6.62
N ALA A 119 6.59 -17.50 -5.39
CA ALA A 119 5.33 -17.61 -4.68
C ALA A 119 4.25 -16.70 -5.28
N GLY A 120 4.60 -15.47 -5.66
CA GLY A 120 3.70 -14.54 -6.35
C GLY A 120 3.10 -15.09 -7.64
N LEU A 121 3.89 -15.83 -8.42
CA LEU A 121 3.42 -16.49 -9.65
C LEU A 121 2.33 -17.56 -9.42
N ARG A 122 2.17 -18.04 -8.18
CA ARG A 122 1.20 -19.08 -7.81
C ARG A 122 0.12 -18.55 -6.85
N ASP A 123 0.21 -17.29 -6.45
CA ASP A 123 -0.68 -16.68 -5.48
C ASP A 123 -1.96 -16.17 -6.16
N PRO A 124 -3.15 -16.44 -5.61
CA PRO A 124 -4.42 -16.17 -6.29
C PRO A 124 -4.67 -14.69 -6.57
N VAL A 125 -4.05 -13.78 -5.81
CA VAL A 125 -4.21 -12.33 -5.99
C VAL A 125 -3.04 -11.78 -6.79
N ALA A 126 -1.80 -12.12 -6.43
CA ALA A 126 -0.64 -11.56 -7.14
C ALA A 126 -0.51 -12.05 -8.58
N SER A 127 -0.84 -13.32 -8.87
CA SER A 127 -0.65 -13.91 -10.21
C SER A 127 -1.58 -13.34 -11.28
N ILE A 128 -2.54 -12.49 -10.93
CA ILE A 128 -3.35 -11.75 -11.91
C ILE A 128 -2.50 -10.70 -12.65
N LEU A 129 -1.42 -10.24 -12.02
CA LEU A 129 -0.50 -9.27 -12.60
C LEU A 129 0.52 -9.96 -13.52
N PRO A 130 1.05 -9.25 -14.53
CA PRO A 130 2.15 -9.77 -15.34
C PRO A 130 3.36 -10.14 -14.46
N PRO A 131 4.18 -11.16 -14.81
CA PRO A 131 5.36 -11.55 -14.04
C PRO A 131 6.34 -10.40 -13.75
N THR A 132 6.38 -9.41 -14.65
CA THR A 132 7.08 -8.14 -14.45
C THR A 132 6.19 -7.01 -14.96
N PHE A 133 6.02 -5.97 -14.16
CA PHE A 133 5.24 -4.79 -14.51
C PHE A 133 5.88 -3.52 -13.94
N LYS A 134 5.51 -2.36 -14.50
CA LYS A 134 5.90 -1.06 -13.95
C LYS A 134 4.91 -0.63 -12.87
N ALA A 135 5.44 -0.12 -11.76
CA ALA A 135 4.65 0.54 -10.72
C ALA A 135 5.35 1.82 -10.27
N LEU A 136 4.58 2.76 -9.72
CA LEU A 136 5.15 3.96 -9.12
C LEU A 136 5.74 3.57 -7.76
N GLN A 137 7.01 3.89 -7.56
CA GLN A 137 7.70 3.80 -6.29
C GLN A 137 7.91 5.20 -5.73
N TRP A 138 7.67 5.35 -4.43
CA TRP A 138 7.98 6.58 -3.71
C TRP A 138 8.25 6.28 -2.24
N HIS A 139 9.31 5.51 -1.96
CA HIS A 139 9.64 5.10 -0.60
C HIS A 139 11.15 5.11 -0.31
N GLY A 140 11.48 5.40 0.95
CA GLY A 140 12.83 5.27 1.50
C GLY A 140 12.99 4.09 2.46
N ASP A 141 11.90 3.66 3.08
CA ASP A 141 11.88 2.58 4.05
C ASP A 141 11.50 1.24 3.40
N THR A 142 11.89 0.15 4.05
CA THR A 142 11.54 -1.22 3.70
C THR A 142 11.27 -2.02 4.98
N PHE A 143 10.98 -3.31 4.83
CA PHE A 143 10.61 -4.18 5.95
C PHE A 143 11.18 -5.59 5.83
N ASP A 144 11.40 -6.21 6.99
CA ASP A 144 11.62 -7.64 7.09
C ASP A 144 10.28 -8.37 6.91
N LEU A 145 10.29 -9.47 6.15
CA LEU A 145 9.12 -10.31 5.96
C LEU A 145 8.71 -10.92 7.32
N PRO A 146 7.46 -10.71 7.79
CA PRO A 146 7.00 -11.32 9.05
C PRO A 146 7.02 -12.85 9.03
N GLU A 147 7.17 -13.47 10.19
CA GLU A 147 7.11 -14.93 10.29
C GLU A 147 5.75 -15.45 9.80
N GLY A 148 5.76 -16.46 8.92
CA GLY A 148 4.55 -17.02 8.31
C GLY A 148 3.97 -16.22 7.15
N ALA A 149 4.55 -15.06 6.81
CA ALA A 149 4.18 -14.33 5.60
C ALA A 149 4.83 -14.94 4.35
N VAL A 150 4.19 -14.72 3.20
CA VAL A 150 4.64 -15.16 1.88
C VAL A 150 5.04 -13.93 1.09
N SER A 151 6.33 -13.80 0.74
CA SER A 151 6.78 -12.71 -0.15
C SER A 151 6.28 -12.94 -1.58
N LEU A 152 5.59 -11.94 -2.13
CA LEU A 152 4.91 -12.04 -3.43
C LEU A 152 5.57 -11.19 -4.52
N PHE A 153 6.18 -10.07 -4.13
CA PHE A 153 6.77 -9.12 -5.06
C PHE A 153 8.19 -8.74 -4.62
N SER A 154 9.03 -8.42 -5.60
CA SER A 154 10.39 -7.91 -5.43
C SER A 154 10.72 -6.85 -6.47
N SER A 155 11.77 -6.08 -6.25
CA SER A 155 12.41 -5.19 -7.24
C SER A 155 13.91 -5.52 -7.31
N PRO A 156 14.65 -4.96 -8.29
CA PRO A 156 16.10 -5.11 -8.32
C PRO A 156 16.81 -4.64 -7.04
N ALA A 157 16.25 -3.65 -6.32
CA ALA A 157 16.83 -3.10 -5.10
C ALA A 157 16.31 -3.78 -3.82
N TYR A 158 15.05 -4.22 -3.81
CA TYR A 158 14.40 -4.76 -2.61
C TYR A 158 13.79 -6.14 -2.84
N ALA A 159 14.18 -7.09 -1.97
CA ALA A 159 13.61 -8.44 -1.97
C ALA A 159 12.12 -8.46 -1.56
N ASN A 160 11.66 -7.43 -0.84
CA ASN A 160 10.29 -7.33 -0.35
C ASN A 160 9.63 -6.07 -0.94
N GLN A 161 8.79 -6.26 -1.95
CA GLN A 161 7.90 -5.23 -2.51
C GLN A 161 6.42 -5.49 -2.17
N GLY A 162 6.13 -6.60 -1.51
CA GLY A 162 4.79 -6.92 -1.04
C GLY A 162 4.68 -8.38 -0.65
N PHE A 163 3.74 -8.65 0.25
CA PHE A 163 3.56 -9.97 0.84
C PHE A 163 2.10 -10.23 1.16
N ARG A 164 1.80 -11.50 1.43
CA ARG A 164 0.56 -11.94 2.04
C ARG A 164 0.81 -12.57 3.40
N PHE A 165 -0.11 -12.37 4.32
CA PHE A 165 -0.22 -13.08 5.59
C PHE A 165 -1.60 -13.74 5.71
N GLY A 166 -1.66 -15.01 6.10
CA GLY A 166 -2.93 -15.76 6.05
C GLY A 166 -3.50 -15.79 4.63
N GLU A 167 -4.82 -15.87 4.48
CA GLU A 167 -5.45 -15.97 3.16
C GLU A 167 -5.83 -14.62 2.55
N VAL A 168 -6.13 -13.61 3.39
CA VAL A 168 -6.81 -12.37 2.97
C VAL A 168 -6.13 -11.08 3.43
N ALA A 169 -4.94 -11.13 4.04
CA ALA A 169 -4.17 -9.93 4.38
C ALA A 169 -3.00 -9.75 3.42
N TYR A 170 -3.05 -8.69 2.62
CA TYR A 170 -2.04 -8.34 1.61
C TYR A 170 -1.45 -6.96 1.89
N GLY A 171 -0.20 -6.78 1.47
CA GLY A 171 0.36 -5.44 1.36
C GLY A 171 1.35 -5.31 0.22
N VAL A 172 1.38 -4.13 -0.38
CA VAL A 172 2.26 -3.75 -1.49
C VAL A 172 3.01 -2.46 -1.13
N GLN A 173 4.31 -2.42 -1.42
CA GLN A 173 5.16 -1.26 -1.15
C GLN A 173 5.02 -0.18 -2.22
N PHE A 174 4.68 -0.60 -3.44
CA PHE A 174 4.50 0.23 -4.62
C PHE A 174 3.07 0.76 -4.76
N HIS A 175 2.90 1.72 -5.64
CA HIS A 175 1.63 2.36 -5.97
C HIS A 175 1.15 1.97 -7.37
N LEU A 176 -0.07 1.44 -7.45
CA LEU A 176 -0.79 1.22 -8.71
C LEU A 176 -2.04 2.11 -8.82
N GLU A 177 -2.44 2.73 -7.71
CA GLU A 177 -3.64 3.54 -7.55
C GLU A 177 -3.49 4.97 -8.02
N VAL A 178 -2.26 5.43 -8.21
CA VAL A 178 -1.92 6.81 -8.53
C VAL A 178 -2.14 7.09 -10.02
N ASN A 179 -3.09 7.96 -10.31
CA ASN A 179 -3.29 8.52 -11.65
C ASN A 179 -2.43 9.78 -11.86
N GLN A 180 -2.47 10.34 -13.07
CA GLN A 180 -1.71 11.56 -13.38
C GLN A 180 -2.05 12.72 -12.44
N GLN A 181 -3.35 12.95 -12.19
CA GLN A 181 -3.79 14.07 -11.36
C GLN A 181 -3.20 13.97 -9.94
N LEU A 182 -3.26 12.78 -9.34
CA LEU A 182 -2.76 12.55 -8.00
C LEU A 182 -1.23 12.68 -7.94
N ALA A 183 -0.52 12.21 -8.97
CA ALA A 183 0.93 12.43 -9.06
C ALA A 183 1.29 13.92 -9.16
N ASP A 184 0.52 14.71 -9.93
CA ASP A 184 0.71 16.17 -10.02
C ASP A 184 0.45 16.85 -8.66
N GLU A 185 -0.55 16.40 -7.91
CA GLU A 185 -0.86 16.87 -6.56
C GLU A 185 0.29 16.55 -5.58
N TRP A 186 0.82 15.32 -5.60
CA TRP A 186 1.97 14.92 -4.80
C TRP A 186 3.22 15.77 -5.11
N ALA A 187 3.43 16.11 -6.39
CA ALA A 187 4.53 16.97 -6.80
C ALA A 187 4.43 18.42 -6.28
N GLN A 188 3.23 18.88 -5.87
CA GLN A 188 3.07 20.18 -5.22
C GLN A 188 3.37 20.16 -3.72
N ILE A 189 3.48 18.97 -3.11
CA ILE A 189 3.77 18.83 -1.69
C ILE A 189 5.26 19.08 -1.46
N PRO A 190 5.65 20.11 -0.66
CA PRO A 190 7.05 20.49 -0.53
C PRO A 190 7.96 19.35 -0.04
N ALA A 191 7.46 18.52 0.88
CA ALA A 191 8.20 17.38 1.39
C ALA A 191 8.47 16.33 0.29
N TYR A 192 7.46 15.98 -0.50
CA TYR A 192 7.57 14.98 -1.57
C TYR A 192 8.45 15.47 -2.70
N LYS A 193 8.24 16.72 -3.11
CA LYS A 193 9.12 17.37 -4.09
C LYS A 193 10.59 17.35 -3.65
N THR A 194 10.86 17.74 -2.41
CA THR A 194 12.24 17.75 -1.88
C THR A 194 12.83 16.35 -1.84
N ALA A 195 12.06 15.35 -1.40
CA ALA A 195 12.49 13.96 -1.38
C ALA A 195 12.78 13.44 -2.81
N ALA A 196 11.88 13.67 -3.76
CA ALA A 196 12.07 13.26 -5.14
C ALA A 196 13.28 13.93 -5.80
N GLU A 197 13.47 15.24 -5.64
CA GLU A 197 14.62 15.97 -6.19
C GLU A 197 15.95 15.53 -5.55
N THR A 198 15.93 15.13 -4.28
CA THR A 198 17.12 14.59 -3.60
C THR A 198 17.56 13.25 -4.20
N VAL A 199 16.60 12.41 -4.59
CA VAL A 199 16.86 11.08 -5.15
C VAL A 199 17.14 11.13 -6.65
N LEU A 200 16.32 11.86 -7.40
CA LEU A 200 16.34 11.90 -8.86
C LEU A 200 17.28 12.97 -9.43
N GLY A 201 17.68 13.94 -8.60
CA GLY A 201 18.44 15.11 -9.02
C GLY A 201 17.59 16.17 -9.73
N PRO A 202 18.24 17.27 -10.19
CA PRO A 202 17.55 18.40 -10.83
C PRO A 202 16.74 17.98 -12.06
N GLY A 203 15.45 18.34 -12.09
CA GLY A 203 14.52 18.00 -13.18
C GLY A 203 14.01 16.56 -13.16
N GLY A 204 14.37 15.78 -12.13
CA GLY A 204 13.92 14.40 -11.97
C GLY A 204 12.42 14.26 -11.69
N LEU A 205 11.85 15.18 -10.92
CA LEU A 205 10.41 15.19 -10.64
C LEU A 205 9.57 15.39 -11.91
N ASP A 206 10.00 16.28 -12.82
CA ASP A 206 9.30 16.49 -14.10
C ASP A 206 9.35 15.22 -14.97
N GLN A 207 10.48 14.49 -14.96
CA GLN A 207 10.61 13.21 -15.66
C GLN A 207 9.73 12.12 -15.05
N LEU A 208 9.62 12.10 -13.71
CA LEU A 208 8.71 11.20 -13.01
C LEU A 208 7.26 11.44 -13.44
N LEU A 209 6.80 12.68 -13.41
CA LEU A 209 5.44 13.05 -13.81
C LEU A 209 5.16 12.71 -15.28
N ALA A 210 6.11 12.96 -16.18
CA ALA A 210 5.99 12.55 -17.58
C ALA A 210 5.90 11.02 -17.72
N GLY A 211 6.66 10.27 -16.89
CA GLY A 211 6.59 8.82 -16.83
C GLY A 211 5.24 8.30 -16.33
N VAL A 212 4.67 8.92 -15.29
CA VAL A 212 3.30 8.60 -14.81
C VAL A 212 2.28 8.84 -15.92
N LEU A 213 2.39 9.96 -16.65
CA LEU A 213 1.47 10.27 -17.75
C LEU A 213 1.49 9.18 -18.82
N GLU A 214 2.68 8.71 -19.21
CA GLU A 214 2.85 7.70 -20.26
C GLU A 214 2.39 6.28 -19.83
N HIS A 215 2.43 5.98 -18.53
CA HIS A 215 2.24 4.62 -18.02
C HIS A 215 0.96 4.41 -17.20
N SER A 216 0.33 5.47 -16.69
CA SER A 216 -0.86 5.38 -15.82
C SER A 216 -2.03 4.63 -16.47
N GLU A 217 -2.27 4.81 -17.78
CA GLU A 217 -3.30 4.05 -18.52
C GLU A 217 -3.08 2.52 -18.46
N ARG A 218 -1.84 2.08 -18.30
CA ARG A 218 -1.48 0.66 -18.16
C ARG A 218 -1.42 0.21 -16.70
N MET A 219 -1.10 1.11 -15.77
CA MET A 219 -1.01 0.79 -14.34
C MET A 219 -2.36 0.75 -13.63
N LEU A 220 -3.27 1.70 -13.92
CA LEU A 220 -4.56 1.77 -13.23
C LEU A 220 -5.40 0.51 -13.40
N PRO A 221 -5.45 -0.15 -14.59
CA PRO A 221 -6.11 -1.45 -14.71
C PRO A 221 -5.51 -2.52 -13.79
N HIS A 222 -4.19 -2.49 -13.53
CA HIS A 222 -3.55 -3.41 -12.58
C HIS A 222 -4.06 -3.21 -11.16
N ALA A 223 -4.30 -1.96 -10.72
CA ALA A 223 -4.90 -1.69 -9.42
C ALA A 223 -6.30 -2.32 -9.29
N HIS A 224 -7.12 -2.17 -10.33
CA HIS A 224 -8.47 -2.73 -10.36
C HIS A 224 -8.45 -4.26 -10.29
N VAL A 225 -7.70 -4.93 -11.18
CA VAL A 225 -7.70 -6.41 -11.19
C VAL A 225 -7.07 -7.01 -9.94
N LEU A 226 -6.11 -6.32 -9.32
CA LEU A 226 -5.50 -6.76 -8.06
C LEU A 226 -6.53 -6.71 -6.91
N ILE A 227 -7.30 -5.62 -6.82
CA ILE A 227 -8.35 -5.47 -5.82
C ILE A 227 -9.51 -6.43 -6.09
N ASP A 228 -9.93 -6.61 -7.34
CA ASP A 228 -10.98 -7.56 -7.68
C ASP A 228 -10.58 -8.99 -7.28
N ALA A 229 -9.33 -9.40 -7.57
CA ALA A 229 -8.82 -10.70 -7.15
C ALA A 229 -8.78 -10.85 -5.62
N TRP A 230 -8.37 -9.81 -4.90
CA TRP A 230 -8.40 -9.79 -3.43
C TRP A 230 -9.83 -9.95 -2.88
N LEU A 231 -10.79 -9.23 -3.44
CA LEU A 231 -12.20 -9.35 -3.05
C LEU A 231 -12.77 -10.74 -3.36
N ASP A 232 -12.39 -11.36 -4.47
CA ASP A 232 -12.82 -12.72 -4.78
C ASP A 232 -12.27 -13.73 -3.75
N GLN A 233 -11.03 -13.56 -3.28
CA GLN A 233 -10.49 -14.37 -2.17
C GLN A 233 -11.27 -14.17 -0.86
N ILE A 234 -11.64 -12.93 -0.54
CA ILE A 234 -12.46 -12.62 0.65
C ILE A 234 -13.78 -13.43 0.62
N LEU A 235 -14.46 -13.46 -0.54
CA LEU A 235 -15.71 -14.18 -0.73
C LEU A 235 -15.54 -15.70 -0.64
N GLU A 236 -14.49 -16.25 -1.25
CA GLU A 236 -14.19 -17.68 -1.23
C GLU A 236 -13.95 -18.21 0.20
N HIS A 237 -13.38 -17.38 1.06
CA HIS A 237 -13.09 -17.72 2.46
C HIS A 237 -14.23 -17.36 3.43
N GLY A 238 -15.39 -16.94 2.93
CA GLY A 238 -16.61 -16.75 3.74
C GLY A 238 -16.63 -15.47 4.57
N HIS A 239 -15.80 -14.49 4.22
CA HIS A 239 -15.82 -13.15 4.82
C HIS A 239 -16.81 -12.28 4.03
N VAL A 240 -18.03 -12.06 4.52
CA VAL A 240 -19.07 -11.23 3.86
C VAL A 240 -19.81 -10.36 4.85
#